data_AF-A0A9X4CME8-F1
#
_entry.id   AF-A0A9X4CME8-F1
#
_cell.length_a   1.000
_cell.length_b   1.000
_cell.length_c   1.000
_cell.angle_alpha   90.00
_cell.angle_beta   90.00
_cell.angle_gamma   90.00
#
_symmetry.space_group_name_H-M   'P 1'
#
loop_
_entity.id
_entity.type
_entity.pdbx_description
1 polymer ?
#
loop_
_entity_poly.entity_id
_entity_poly.type
_entity_poly.pdbx_seq_one_letter_code
_entity_poly.pdbx_strand_id
1 'polypeptide(L)'
;MNRRQLVQGSAALPALLLASRRSLAAPSDDMFGPSTVRDLARRLASKPYEAPDEKLPSGLKDLDYDQYRSIRFLPERALWRGKNLPFEAQFFHRGFFYKNRVNIFEVADGKASELKYRKADFSFGEKVPAFEDIDLGFAGFRIHAPMNRPDYYDEVCVFLGASYFRAVAKGQTYGLSARGLSIDTGEAKGEEFPLFKTFWLERPAPGATSLVIHALLDSKSCAASYRFTVRPGETTVFDVEMSVYPRVEMPRAGLAPMTSMFFYGPNDRNDIDDFRPSVHDSDGLGIFNGKGESLWRPLSNPRDLQISTFQDLNPRGFGLMQRERNFFAYQDIESSFEKRPSLWMEPIGDWGEG
;
A
#
# COMPACT_ATOMS: atom_id res chain seq x y z
N MET A 1 -48.61 -30.45 -6.56
CA MET A 1 -49.41 -31.20 -5.59
C MET A 1 -48.70 -31.22 -4.24
N ASN A 2 -49.39 -30.67 -3.24
CA ASN A 2 -49.22 -30.68 -1.78
C ASN A 2 -47.86 -30.99 -1.12
N ARG A 3 -47.33 -29.93 -0.47
CA ARG A 3 -46.44 -29.96 0.69
C ARG A 3 -47.26 -30.16 1.98
N ARG A 4 -47.05 -31.25 2.73
CA ARG A 4 -47.22 -31.33 4.20
C ARG A 4 -46.83 -32.72 4.74
N GLN A 5 -46.29 -32.69 5.96
CA GLN A 5 -45.90 -33.79 6.88
C GLN A 5 -44.49 -34.36 6.66
N LEU A 6 -43.50 -34.30 7.57
CA LEU A 6 -43.32 -34.24 9.04
C LEU A 6 -42.62 -35.52 9.51
N VAL A 7 -41.30 -35.38 9.71
CA VAL A 7 -40.43 -35.92 10.78
C VAL A 7 -40.60 -37.36 11.28
N GLN A 8 -39.53 -38.14 11.12
CA GLN A 8 -38.88 -39.06 12.08
C GLN A 8 -37.50 -39.38 11.44
N GLY A 9 -36.31 -39.18 12.01
CA GLY A 9 -35.86 -39.34 13.39
C GLY A 9 -34.81 -40.46 13.38
N SER A 10 -33.53 -40.14 13.15
CA SER A 10 -32.40 -41.05 13.41
C SER A 10 -31.09 -40.26 13.46
N ALA A 11 -30.47 -40.26 14.63
CA ALA A 11 -29.19 -39.64 14.93
C ALA A 11 -28.04 -40.43 14.30
N ALA A 12 -27.09 -39.72 13.66
CA ALA A 12 -25.74 -40.18 13.43
C ALA A 12 -24.80 -38.96 13.49
N LEU A 13 -23.72 -39.11 14.26
CA LEU A 13 -22.78 -38.08 14.67
C LEU A 13 -22.13 -37.33 13.49
N PRO A 14 -21.99 -35.99 13.53
CA PRO A 14 -21.05 -35.31 12.65
C PRO A 14 -19.64 -35.51 13.20
N ALA A 15 -18.83 -36.27 12.48
CA ALA A 15 -17.38 -36.21 12.65
C ALA A 15 -16.93 -34.77 12.37
N LEU A 16 -16.56 -34.06 13.43
CA LEU A 16 -15.88 -32.77 13.36
C LEU A 16 -14.55 -32.95 12.65
N LEU A 17 -14.53 -32.76 11.34
CA LEU A 17 -13.32 -32.37 10.62
C LEU A 17 -12.97 -30.95 11.08
N LEU A 18 -12.24 -30.88 12.20
CA LEU A 18 -11.45 -29.72 12.57
C LEU A 18 -10.44 -29.49 11.44
N ALA A 19 -10.84 -28.70 10.44
CA ALA A 19 -9.91 -28.06 9.54
C ALA A 19 -9.04 -27.13 10.39
N SER A 20 -7.91 -27.63 10.88
CA SER A 20 -6.85 -26.80 11.43
C SER A 20 -6.50 -25.78 10.36
N ARG A 21 -6.91 -24.52 10.57
CA ARG A 21 -6.35 -23.36 9.89
C ARG A 21 -4.86 -23.38 10.19
N ARG A 22 -4.06 -24.00 9.31
CA ARG A 22 -2.62 -23.75 9.26
C ARG A 22 -2.47 -22.29 8.90
N SER A 23 -2.30 -21.45 9.93
CA SER A 23 -1.55 -20.22 9.78
C SER A 23 -0.32 -20.55 8.94
N LEU A 24 0.04 -19.72 7.96
CA LEU A 24 1.34 -19.81 7.33
C LEU A 24 2.36 -19.74 8.46
N ALA A 25 2.87 -20.90 8.86
CA ALA A 25 3.88 -21.02 9.88
C ALA A 25 5.06 -20.16 9.43
N ALA A 26 5.61 -19.38 10.35
CA ALA A 26 6.92 -18.78 10.17
C ALA A 26 7.90 -19.87 9.68
N PRO A 27 8.89 -19.52 8.84
CA PRO A 27 9.89 -20.48 8.40
C PRO A 27 10.47 -21.21 9.61
N SER A 28 10.58 -22.53 9.51
CA SER A 28 11.25 -23.43 10.45
C SER A 28 12.71 -23.04 10.57
N ASP A 29 13.21 -22.56 11.73
CA ASP A 29 14.63 -22.38 12.12
C ASP A 29 15.63 -21.80 11.07
N ASP A 30 15.13 -21.38 9.92
CA ASP A 30 15.88 -20.92 8.75
C ASP A 30 16.06 -19.42 8.92
N MET A 31 17.31 -18.98 8.84
CA MET A 31 17.63 -17.56 8.86
C MET A 31 16.86 -16.81 7.77
N PHE A 32 16.23 -15.70 8.16
CA PHE A 32 15.68 -14.74 7.21
C PHE A 32 16.83 -14.16 6.39
N GLY A 33 16.76 -14.33 5.08
CA GLY A 33 17.80 -13.94 4.15
C GLY A 33 17.24 -13.42 2.83
N PRO A 34 18.13 -13.07 1.89
CA PRO A 34 17.75 -12.37 0.66
C PRO A 34 16.74 -13.11 -0.23
N SER A 35 16.72 -14.45 -0.20
CA SER A 35 15.79 -15.25 -1.00
C SER A 35 14.47 -15.55 -0.31
N THR A 36 14.36 -15.34 1.01
CA THR A 36 13.23 -15.85 1.82
C THR A 36 11.88 -15.44 1.24
N VAL A 37 11.69 -14.16 0.93
CA VAL A 37 10.41 -13.65 0.42
C VAL A 37 10.17 -14.06 -1.04
N ARG A 38 11.24 -14.16 -1.84
CA ARG A 38 11.19 -14.66 -3.21
C ARG A 38 10.73 -16.12 -3.26
N ASP A 39 11.26 -16.96 -2.39
CA ASP A 39 10.91 -18.38 -2.27
C ASP A 39 9.49 -18.56 -1.72
N LEU A 40 9.05 -17.68 -0.79
CA LEU A 40 7.67 -17.63 -0.35
C LEU A 40 6.71 -17.27 -1.48
N ALA A 41 7.01 -16.22 -2.28
CA ALA A 41 6.18 -15.82 -3.41
C ALA A 41 6.08 -16.92 -4.48
N ARG A 42 7.20 -17.55 -4.85
CA ARG A 42 7.23 -18.66 -5.79
C ARG A 42 6.36 -19.84 -5.32
N ARG A 43 6.48 -20.24 -4.05
CA ARG A 43 5.67 -21.32 -3.46
C ARG A 43 4.19 -20.93 -3.31
N LEU A 44 3.89 -19.65 -3.17
CA LEU A 44 2.52 -19.16 -3.06
C LEU A 44 1.82 -19.16 -4.42
N ALA A 45 2.53 -18.77 -5.49
CA ALA A 45 2.02 -18.83 -6.86
C ALA A 45 1.76 -20.26 -7.36
N SER A 46 2.45 -21.28 -6.83
CA SER A 46 2.18 -22.68 -7.22
C SER A 46 0.90 -23.27 -6.61
N LYS A 47 0.12 -22.47 -5.86
CA LYS A 47 -1.14 -22.87 -5.24
C LYS A 47 -2.29 -21.98 -5.70
N PRO A 48 -3.55 -22.47 -5.68
CA PRO A 48 -4.72 -21.62 -5.88
C PRO A 48 -4.72 -20.42 -4.93
N TYR A 49 -5.24 -19.29 -5.40
CA TYR A 49 -5.38 -18.10 -4.57
C TYR A 49 -6.37 -18.31 -3.43
N GLU A 50 -6.00 -17.88 -2.23
CA GLU A 50 -6.86 -17.84 -1.05
C GLU A 50 -7.12 -16.39 -0.67
N ALA A 51 -8.39 -16.00 -0.66
CA ALA A 51 -8.79 -14.65 -0.28
C ALA A 51 -8.40 -14.34 1.18
N PRO A 52 -7.98 -13.09 1.49
CA PRO A 52 -7.60 -12.71 2.85
C PRO A 52 -8.79 -12.79 3.82
N ASP A 53 -8.50 -12.99 5.10
CA ASP A 53 -9.53 -12.94 6.15
C ASP A 53 -9.94 -11.48 6.40
N GLU A 54 -11.16 -11.14 5.97
CA GLU A 54 -11.77 -9.82 6.17
C GLU A 54 -12.67 -9.75 7.40
N LYS A 55 -12.75 -10.83 8.19
CA LYS A 55 -13.64 -10.86 9.36
C LYS A 55 -13.17 -9.87 10.42
N LEU A 56 -14.12 -9.07 10.89
CA LEU A 56 -13.97 -8.13 11.99
C LEU A 56 -15.13 -8.32 12.98
N PRO A 57 -14.89 -8.09 14.29
CA PRO A 57 -15.96 -7.99 15.27
C PRO A 57 -17.03 -6.98 14.86
N SER A 58 -18.27 -7.19 15.32
CA SER A 58 -19.42 -6.33 14.98
C SER A 58 -19.15 -4.84 15.24
N GLY A 59 -18.48 -4.51 16.35
CA GLY A 59 -18.14 -3.11 16.68
C GLY A 59 -17.18 -2.42 15.72
N LEU A 60 -16.49 -3.16 14.83
CA LEU A 60 -15.52 -2.62 13.87
C LEU A 60 -15.94 -2.82 12.40
N LYS A 61 -16.97 -3.63 12.16
CA LYS A 61 -17.37 -4.06 10.81
C LYS A 61 -17.91 -2.90 9.97
N ASP A 62 -18.67 -2.01 10.60
CA ASP A 62 -19.47 -0.98 9.96
C ASP A 62 -19.09 0.43 10.46
N LEU A 63 -17.80 0.64 10.74
CA LEU A 63 -17.28 1.97 11.12
C LEU A 63 -17.46 2.97 9.97
N ASP A 64 -17.90 4.17 10.30
CA ASP A 64 -17.84 5.31 9.39
C ASP A 64 -16.43 5.95 9.38
N TYR A 65 -16.26 6.97 8.53
CA TYR A 65 -14.98 7.68 8.37
C TYR A 65 -14.51 8.34 9.67
N ASP A 66 -15.39 9.02 10.39
CA ASP A 66 -15.03 9.78 11.60
C ASP A 66 -14.65 8.83 12.74
N GLN A 67 -15.40 7.73 12.90
CA GLN A 67 -15.09 6.67 13.84
C GLN A 67 -13.73 6.06 13.53
N TYR A 68 -13.47 5.67 12.27
CA TYR A 68 -12.18 5.08 11.90
C TYR A 68 -11.01 6.05 12.08
N ARG A 69 -11.16 7.32 11.66
CA ARG A 69 -10.15 8.38 11.84
C ARG A 69 -9.82 8.64 13.32
N SER A 70 -10.75 8.34 14.23
CA SER A 70 -10.55 8.48 15.67
C SER A 70 -9.75 7.34 16.30
N ILE A 71 -9.50 6.25 15.58
CA ILE A 71 -8.62 5.15 16.02
C ILE A 71 -7.17 5.55 15.72
N ARG A 72 -6.34 5.67 16.75
CA ARG A 72 -4.95 6.16 16.61
C ARG A 72 -3.97 5.24 17.29
N PHE A 73 -2.89 4.90 16.58
CA PHE A 73 -1.75 4.23 17.20
C PHE A 73 -1.08 5.15 18.22
N LEU A 74 -0.67 4.59 19.35
CA LEU A 74 0.02 5.30 20.42
C LEU A 74 1.51 5.46 20.09
N PRO A 75 2.03 6.68 19.85
CA PRO A 75 3.43 6.87 19.40
C PRO A 75 4.48 6.30 20.38
N GLU A 76 4.20 6.27 21.68
CA GLU A 76 5.05 5.67 22.70
C GLU A 76 5.17 4.14 22.59
N ARG A 77 4.28 3.51 21.82
CA ARG A 77 4.29 2.07 21.51
C ARG A 77 4.96 1.74 20.18
N ALA A 78 5.50 2.74 19.47
CA ALA A 78 6.09 2.54 18.15
C ALA A 78 7.21 1.49 18.18
N LEU A 79 7.30 0.70 17.10
CA LEU A 79 8.42 -0.20 16.91
C LEU A 79 9.71 0.64 16.86
N TRP A 80 10.73 0.17 17.60
CA TRP A 80 12.04 0.83 17.78
C TRP A 80 12.04 2.11 18.62
N ARG A 81 10.90 2.51 19.18
CA ARG A 81 10.83 3.64 20.12
C ARG A 81 11.81 3.47 21.26
N GLY A 82 12.57 4.52 21.56
CA GLY A 82 13.55 4.54 22.67
C GLY A 82 14.79 3.69 22.45
N LYS A 83 14.97 3.07 21.26
CA LYS A 83 16.18 2.29 20.92
C LYS A 83 17.29 3.13 20.30
N ASN A 84 17.12 4.45 20.20
CA ASN A 84 18.06 5.37 19.56
C ASN A 84 18.40 4.96 18.10
N LEU A 85 17.37 4.52 17.37
CA LEU A 85 17.46 4.12 15.96
C LEU A 85 16.85 5.19 15.07
N PRO A 86 17.35 5.40 13.84
CA PRO A 86 16.94 6.51 12.97
C PRO A 86 15.54 6.37 12.36
N PHE A 87 14.88 5.23 12.57
CA PHE A 87 13.53 4.96 12.09
C PHE A 87 12.66 4.42 13.21
N GLU A 88 11.37 4.75 13.16
CA GLU A 88 10.32 4.16 13.98
C GLU A 88 9.16 3.69 13.09
N ALA A 89 8.43 2.66 13.50
CA ALA A 89 7.23 2.22 12.78
C ALA A 89 5.98 2.26 13.67
N GLN A 90 4.88 2.73 13.09
CA GLN A 90 3.55 2.73 13.70
C GLN A 90 2.59 1.95 12.81
N PHE A 91 1.54 1.39 13.41
CA PHE A 91 0.66 0.43 12.73
C PHE A 91 -0.76 0.99 12.55
N PHE A 92 -1.42 0.57 11.47
CA PHE A 92 -2.82 0.91 11.23
C PHE A 92 -3.74 -0.19 11.75
N HIS A 93 -4.82 0.23 12.40
CA HIS A 93 -5.87 -0.65 12.88
C HIS A 93 -6.74 -1.15 11.72
N ARG A 94 -7.27 -2.38 11.79
CA ARG A 94 -8.25 -2.87 10.82
C ARG A 94 -9.63 -2.28 11.09
N GLY A 95 -10.36 -1.92 10.05
CA GLY A 95 -11.67 -1.27 10.18
C GLY A 95 -12.02 -0.46 8.95
N PHE A 96 -13.27 -0.02 8.87
CA PHE A 96 -13.78 0.69 7.69
C PHE A 96 -13.54 -0.14 6.41
N PHE A 97 -12.92 0.41 5.37
CA PHE A 97 -12.54 -0.35 4.17
C PHE A 97 -11.21 -1.11 4.30
N TYR A 98 -10.44 -0.90 5.37
CA TYR A 98 -9.18 -1.62 5.62
C TYR A 98 -9.40 -2.91 6.42
N LYS A 99 -10.10 -3.86 5.79
CA LYS A 99 -10.52 -5.11 6.44
C LYS A 99 -9.47 -6.21 6.37
N ASN A 100 -8.58 -6.18 5.39
CA ASN A 100 -7.58 -7.23 5.20
C ASN A 100 -6.57 -7.24 6.34
N ARG A 101 -6.27 -8.44 6.86
CA ARG A 101 -5.15 -8.63 7.79
C ARG A 101 -3.82 -8.60 7.02
N VAL A 102 -2.91 -7.77 7.52
CA VAL A 102 -1.50 -7.70 7.12
C VAL A 102 -0.66 -8.23 8.27
N ASN A 103 0.12 -9.28 8.00
CA ASN A 103 1.08 -9.79 8.97
C ASN A 103 2.37 -8.99 8.89
N ILE A 104 2.94 -8.62 10.03
CA ILE A 104 4.16 -7.80 10.09
C ILE A 104 5.17 -8.49 10.98
N PHE A 105 6.41 -8.58 10.50
CA PHE A 105 7.53 -9.17 11.21
C PHE A 105 8.63 -8.12 11.38
N GLU A 106 9.29 -8.12 12.53
CA GLU A 106 10.60 -7.50 12.67
C GLU A 106 11.67 -8.53 12.28
N VAL A 107 12.65 -8.12 11.49
CA VAL A 107 13.85 -8.91 11.21
C VAL A 107 15.02 -8.30 11.96
N ALA A 108 15.62 -9.09 12.86
CA ALA A 108 16.83 -8.72 13.58
C ALA A 108 17.76 -9.93 13.66
N ASP A 109 19.06 -9.71 13.41
CA ASP A 109 20.09 -10.77 13.49
C ASP A 109 19.75 -12.00 12.63
N GLY A 110 19.18 -11.77 11.45
CA GLY A 110 18.75 -12.83 10.53
C GLY A 110 17.53 -13.62 11.01
N LYS A 111 16.78 -13.15 12.01
CA LYS A 111 15.58 -13.82 12.52
C LYS A 111 14.35 -12.96 12.36
N ALA A 112 13.30 -13.52 11.76
CA ALA A 112 12.00 -12.88 11.64
C ALA A 112 11.12 -13.21 12.86
N SER A 113 10.65 -12.18 13.57
CA SER A 113 9.74 -12.30 14.72
C SER A 113 8.43 -11.58 14.42
N GLU A 114 7.30 -12.28 14.56
CA GLU A 114 5.98 -11.69 14.29
C GLU A 114 5.65 -10.61 15.32
N LEU A 115 5.23 -9.44 14.82
CA LEU A 115 4.65 -8.38 15.63
C LEU A 115 3.16 -8.69 15.81
N LYS A 116 2.76 -8.97 17.04
CA LYS A 116 1.36 -9.26 17.37
C LYS A 116 0.57 -7.98 17.60
N TYR A 117 -0.66 -7.94 17.10
CA TYR A 117 -1.60 -6.89 17.43
C TYR A 117 -1.90 -6.93 18.93
N ARG A 118 -2.00 -5.73 19.52
CA ARG A 118 -2.54 -5.54 20.87
C ARG A 118 -3.47 -4.35 20.82
N LYS A 119 -4.70 -4.51 21.30
CA LYS A 119 -5.67 -3.41 21.38
C LYS A 119 -5.12 -2.21 22.17
N ALA A 120 -4.32 -2.49 23.21
CA ALA A 120 -3.68 -1.48 24.05
C ALA A 120 -2.59 -0.63 23.36
N ASP A 121 -2.20 -0.95 22.11
CA ASP A 121 -1.29 -0.10 21.32
C ASP A 121 -2.04 1.03 20.59
N PHE A 122 -3.36 1.09 20.74
CA PHE A 122 -4.23 2.06 20.09
C PHE A 122 -5.08 2.82 21.12
N SER A 123 -5.36 4.09 20.83
CA SER A 123 -6.47 4.83 21.41
C SER A 123 -7.68 4.79 20.47
N PHE A 124 -8.87 4.82 21.07
CA PHE A 124 -10.14 4.74 20.37
C PHE A 124 -10.98 5.94 20.77
N GLY A 125 -11.56 6.64 19.78
CA GLY A 125 -12.50 7.72 20.05
C GLY A 125 -13.78 7.22 20.70
N GLU A 126 -14.48 8.11 21.42
CA GLU A 126 -15.69 7.78 22.18
C GLU A 126 -16.81 7.17 21.32
N LYS A 127 -16.85 7.52 20.02
CA LYS A 127 -17.84 7.02 19.07
C LYS A 127 -17.52 5.64 18.49
N VAL A 128 -16.35 5.07 18.79
CA VAL A 128 -15.98 3.73 18.33
C VAL A 128 -16.73 2.70 19.18
N PRO A 129 -17.58 1.84 18.61
CA PRO A 129 -18.31 0.84 19.37
C PRO A 129 -17.37 -0.13 20.10
N ALA A 130 -17.81 -0.66 21.24
CA ALA A 130 -17.05 -1.66 21.96
C ALA A 130 -16.89 -2.95 21.13
N PHE A 131 -15.72 -3.58 21.27
CA PHE A 131 -15.39 -4.84 20.62
C PHE A 131 -14.44 -5.65 21.51
N GLU A 132 -14.46 -6.98 21.34
CA GLU A 132 -13.61 -7.92 22.08
C GLU A 132 -12.12 -7.67 21.84
N ASP A 133 -11.29 -7.88 22.87
CA ASP A 133 -9.83 -7.81 22.74
C ASP A 133 -9.30 -9.13 22.15
N ILE A 134 -9.26 -9.19 20.82
CA ILE A 134 -8.77 -10.34 20.04
C ILE A 134 -7.64 -9.91 19.10
N ASP A 135 -6.79 -10.85 18.68
CA ASP A 135 -5.76 -10.57 17.67
C ASP A 135 -6.39 -10.31 16.30
N LEU A 136 -6.61 -9.04 15.99
CA LEU A 136 -7.08 -8.60 14.69
C LEU A 136 -5.94 -8.59 13.65
N GLY A 137 -4.68 -8.60 14.06
CA GLY A 137 -3.57 -8.19 13.19
C GLY A 137 -3.66 -6.70 12.80
N PHE A 138 -2.89 -6.31 11.81
CA PHE A 138 -2.80 -4.92 11.35
C PHE A 138 -3.44 -4.73 9.98
N ALA A 139 -3.77 -3.49 9.63
CA ALA A 139 -4.20 -3.12 8.27
C ALA A 139 -3.02 -2.69 7.38
N GLY A 140 -1.91 -2.29 8.00
CA GLY A 140 -0.75 -1.70 7.34
C GLY A 140 0.14 -1.02 8.37
N PHE A 141 1.10 -0.24 7.89
CA PHE A 141 2.03 0.50 8.74
C PHE A 141 2.51 1.78 8.08
N ARG A 142 3.17 2.62 8.88
CA ARG A 142 3.84 3.84 8.45
C ARG A 142 5.20 3.95 9.13
N ILE A 143 6.15 4.49 8.39
CA ILE A 143 7.53 4.69 8.84
C ILE A 143 7.72 6.15 9.18
N HIS A 144 8.40 6.39 10.29
CA HIS A 144 8.83 7.72 10.68
C HIS A 144 10.35 7.82 10.76
N ALA A 145 10.88 8.99 10.44
CA ALA A 145 12.30 9.32 10.53
C ALA A 145 12.47 10.85 10.74
N PRO A 146 13.60 11.32 11.29
CA PRO A 146 13.88 12.74 11.41
C PRO A 146 14.21 13.36 10.05
N MET A 147 13.19 13.84 9.33
CA MET A 147 13.32 14.32 7.95
C MET A 147 13.30 15.86 7.88
N ASN A 148 12.37 16.49 8.60
CA ASN A 148 12.23 17.95 8.62
C ASN A 148 13.04 18.59 9.74
N ARG A 149 13.12 17.94 10.91
CA ARG A 149 13.91 18.39 12.06
C ARG A 149 14.55 17.20 12.78
N PRO A 150 15.74 17.39 13.40
CA PRO A 150 16.46 16.29 14.05
C PRO A 150 15.78 15.77 15.33
N ASP A 151 14.93 16.57 15.97
CA ASP A 151 14.25 16.26 17.24
C ASP A 151 12.87 15.61 17.07
N TYR A 152 12.41 15.44 15.83
CA TYR A 152 11.05 14.99 15.53
C TYR A 152 11.04 13.89 14.47
N TYR A 153 10.28 12.82 14.72
CA TYR A 153 10.11 11.72 13.77
C TYR A 153 8.91 12.03 12.88
N ASP A 154 9.18 12.56 11.68
CA ASP A 154 8.17 12.84 10.66
C ASP A 154 7.69 11.54 10.01
N GLU A 155 6.41 11.47 9.64
CA GLU A 155 5.89 10.38 8.81
C GLU A 155 6.52 10.47 7.40
N VAL A 156 7.23 9.43 6.98
CA VAL A 156 7.95 9.40 5.70
C VAL A 156 7.15 8.65 4.64
N CYS A 157 6.66 7.47 4.99
CA CYS A 157 5.92 6.62 4.07
C CYS A 157 4.89 5.73 4.76
N VAL A 158 3.89 5.33 3.98
CA VAL A 158 2.75 4.53 4.41
C VAL A 158 2.57 3.38 3.44
N PHE A 159 2.33 2.18 3.99
CA PHE A 159 1.86 1.00 3.27
C PHE A 159 0.49 0.62 3.83
N LEU A 160 -0.57 0.87 3.06
CA LEU A 160 -1.94 0.70 3.53
C LEU A 160 -2.92 0.55 2.35
N GLY A 161 -3.69 -0.53 2.35
CA GLY A 161 -4.70 -0.83 1.34
C GLY A 161 -4.12 -1.48 0.08
N ALA A 162 -4.68 -2.63 -0.32
CA ALA A 162 -4.19 -3.46 -1.43
C ALA A 162 -2.64 -3.52 -1.49
N SER A 163 -2.03 -3.11 -2.60
CA SER A 163 -0.58 -2.97 -2.74
C SER A 163 -0.12 -1.52 -2.83
N TYR A 164 -0.91 -0.59 -2.30
CA TYR A 164 -0.59 0.83 -2.34
C TYR A 164 0.45 1.21 -1.30
N PHE A 165 1.29 2.17 -1.67
CA PHE A 165 2.15 2.88 -0.76
C PHE A 165 2.30 4.34 -1.17
N ARG A 166 2.57 5.19 -0.18
CA ARG A 166 2.77 6.63 -0.36
C ARG A 166 4.06 7.04 0.34
N ALA A 167 4.70 8.08 -0.15
CA ALA A 167 5.83 8.71 0.48
C ALA A 167 5.74 10.23 0.37
N VAL A 168 6.42 10.93 1.27
CA VAL A 168 6.62 12.38 1.20
C VAL A 168 8.12 12.65 1.16
N ALA A 169 8.52 13.73 0.49
CA ALA A 169 9.83 14.31 0.67
C ALA A 169 9.82 15.38 1.77
N LYS A 170 10.99 15.90 2.12
CA LYS A 170 11.12 16.98 3.10
C LYS A 170 10.24 18.18 2.73
N GLY A 171 9.50 18.69 3.72
CA GLY A 171 8.58 19.81 3.56
C GLY A 171 7.29 19.51 2.78
N GLN A 172 7.05 18.27 2.37
CA GLN A 172 5.88 17.87 1.58
C GLN A 172 4.81 17.15 2.41
N THR A 173 3.61 17.08 1.86
CA THR A 173 2.46 16.34 2.43
C THR A 173 1.98 15.28 1.45
N TYR A 174 1.21 14.30 1.91
CA TYR A 174 0.73 13.23 1.03
C TYR A 174 -0.16 13.75 -0.12
N GLY A 175 0.00 13.12 -1.28
CA GLY A 175 -0.88 13.26 -2.44
C GLY A 175 -1.05 11.93 -3.16
N LEU A 176 -0.39 11.81 -4.32
CA LEU A 176 -0.41 10.61 -5.14
C LEU A 176 0.18 9.37 -4.43
N SER A 177 -0.16 8.19 -4.95
CA SER A 177 0.31 6.89 -4.48
C SER A 177 1.04 6.11 -5.59
N ALA A 178 1.94 5.23 -5.19
CA ALA A 178 2.40 4.12 -6.01
C ALA A 178 1.67 2.83 -5.62
N ARG A 179 1.74 1.80 -6.48
CA ARG A 179 1.31 0.43 -6.12
C ARG A 179 2.40 -0.58 -6.48
N GLY A 180 2.35 -1.76 -5.86
CA GLY A 180 3.26 -2.85 -6.20
C GLY A 180 3.06 -3.36 -7.63
N LEU A 181 1.79 -3.55 -8.02
CA LEU A 181 1.41 -4.09 -9.33
C LEU A 181 -0.02 -3.65 -9.67
N SER A 182 -0.33 -3.46 -10.94
CA SER A 182 -1.71 -3.34 -11.42
C SER A 182 -2.01 -4.42 -12.46
N ILE A 183 -3.26 -4.90 -12.51
CA ILE A 183 -3.68 -5.98 -13.41
C ILE A 183 -5.04 -5.60 -13.99
N ASP A 184 -5.13 -5.56 -15.32
CA ASP A 184 -6.37 -5.27 -16.05
C ASP A 184 -6.99 -3.89 -15.72
N THR A 185 -6.15 -2.90 -15.37
CA THR A 185 -6.60 -1.53 -15.09
C THR A 185 -7.30 -0.92 -16.31
N GLY A 186 -8.53 -0.43 -16.13
CA GLY A 186 -9.32 0.18 -17.20
C GLY A 186 -10.03 -0.82 -18.14
N GLU A 187 -9.88 -2.12 -17.92
CA GLU A 187 -10.53 -3.16 -18.73
C GLU A 187 -12.01 -3.37 -18.31
N ALA A 188 -12.87 -3.68 -19.28
CA ALA A 188 -14.31 -3.82 -19.06
C ALA A 188 -14.71 -4.95 -18.09
N LYS A 189 -13.86 -5.98 -17.97
CA LYS A 189 -14.06 -7.10 -17.02
C LYS A 189 -13.78 -6.72 -15.56
N GLY A 190 -13.20 -5.54 -15.32
CA GLY A 190 -12.82 -5.05 -14.01
C GLY A 190 -11.34 -5.23 -13.70
N GLU A 191 -10.78 -4.29 -12.94
CA GLU A 191 -9.41 -4.32 -12.43
C GLU A 191 -9.26 -5.35 -11.31
N GLU A 192 -8.17 -6.12 -11.34
CA GLU A 192 -7.73 -6.93 -10.21
C GLU A 192 -6.78 -6.11 -9.34
N PHE A 193 -6.98 -6.14 -8.02
CA PHE A 193 -6.17 -5.40 -7.05
C PHE A 193 -5.29 -6.36 -6.23
N PRO A 194 -4.02 -6.57 -6.63
CA PRO A 194 -3.06 -7.32 -5.81
C PRO A 194 -2.84 -6.68 -4.44
N LEU A 195 -2.66 -7.50 -3.41
CA LEU A 195 -2.52 -7.04 -2.03
C LEU A 195 -1.19 -7.43 -1.39
N PHE A 196 -0.56 -6.51 -0.66
CA PHE A 196 0.54 -6.86 0.24
C PHE A 196 -0.03 -7.52 1.50
N LYS A 197 0.22 -8.82 1.66
CA LYS A 197 -0.34 -9.61 2.78
C LYS A 197 0.63 -9.77 3.95
N THR A 198 1.92 -9.64 3.71
CA THR A 198 2.94 -9.82 4.75
C THR A 198 4.13 -8.93 4.50
N PHE A 199 4.65 -8.33 5.58
CA PHE A 199 5.84 -7.50 5.55
C PHE A 199 6.88 -7.96 6.56
N TRP A 200 8.15 -7.74 6.21
CA TRP A 200 9.29 -7.91 7.10
C TRP A 200 10.06 -6.60 7.13
N LEU A 201 10.10 -5.97 8.31
CA LEU A 201 10.82 -4.72 8.53
C LEU A 201 12.18 -5.06 9.13
N GLU A 202 13.26 -4.82 8.39
CA GLU A 202 14.60 -5.04 8.93
C GLU A 202 14.94 -3.95 9.94
N ARG A 203 15.34 -4.37 11.15
CA ARG A 203 15.80 -3.43 12.19
C ARG A 203 17.02 -2.69 11.65
N PRO A 204 16.97 -1.35 11.53
CA PRO A 204 18.10 -0.59 11.02
C PRO A 204 19.26 -0.63 12.02
N ALA A 205 20.49 -0.56 11.49
CA ALA A 205 21.66 -0.31 12.32
C ALA A 205 21.62 1.12 12.92
N PRO A 206 22.28 1.37 14.06
CA PRO A 206 22.47 2.73 14.55
C PRO A 206 23.10 3.63 13.47
N GLY A 207 22.53 4.81 13.25
CA GLY A 207 23.01 5.76 12.24
C GLY A 207 22.73 5.39 10.78
N ALA A 208 21.95 4.33 10.51
CA ALA A 208 21.52 4.00 9.15
C ALA A 208 20.75 5.17 8.49
N THR A 209 21.01 5.38 7.20
CA THR A 209 20.35 6.41 6.39
C THR A 209 19.21 5.84 5.53
N SER A 210 18.96 4.53 5.65
CA SER A 210 17.92 3.84 4.88
C SER A 210 17.26 2.75 5.70
N LEU A 211 16.03 2.40 5.34
CA LEU A 211 15.27 1.29 5.90
C LEU A 211 14.96 0.25 4.82
N VAL A 212 15.18 -1.03 5.13
CA VAL A 212 14.84 -2.15 4.26
C VAL A 212 13.50 -2.76 4.69
N ILE A 213 12.58 -2.88 3.75
CA ILE A 213 11.24 -3.44 3.93
C ILE A 213 11.05 -4.50 2.86
N HIS A 214 10.74 -5.73 3.26
CA HIS A 214 10.31 -6.77 2.33
C HIS A 214 8.80 -6.92 2.37
N ALA A 215 8.20 -7.23 1.22
CA ALA A 215 6.77 -7.47 1.12
C ALA A 215 6.44 -8.69 0.27
N LEU A 216 5.46 -9.47 0.73
CA LEU A 216 4.83 -10.55 -0.03
C LEU A 216 3.49 -10.04 -0.54
N LEU A 217 3.36 -10.03 -1.87
CA LEU A 217 2.15 -9.68 -2.59
C LEU A 217 1.44 -10.95 -3.08
N ASP A 218 0.12 -10.95 -3.02
CA ASP A 218 -0.71 -12.06 -3.48
C ASP A 218 -1.98 -11.53 -4.13
N SER A 219 -2.44 -12.22 -5.16
CA SER A 219 -3.62 -11.86 -5.95
C SER A 219 -4.23 -13.10 -6.61
N LYS A 220 -5.39 -13.00 -7.27
CA LYS A 220 -5.95 -14.14 -7.99
C LYS A 220 -4.99 -14.64 -9.08
N SER A 221 -4.35 -13.69 -9.76
CA SER A 221 -3.53 -13.95 -10.94
C SER A 221 -2.05 -14.17 -10.66
N CYS A 222 -1.50 -13.71 -9.53
CA CYS A 222 -0.06 -13.85 -9.24
C CYS A 222 0.29 -13.79 -7.75
N ALA A 223 1.51 -14.21 -7.42
CA ALA A 223 2.18 -13.81 -6.18
C ALA A 223 3.51 -13.12 -6.54
N ALA A 224 3.96 -12.19 -5.70
CA ALA A 224 5.19 -11.47 -5.95
C ALA A 224 5.95 -11.15 -4.66
N SER A 225 7.27 -11.06 -4.77
CA SER A 225 8.15 -10.61 -3.69
C SER A 225 8.69 -9.22 -4.00
N TYR A 226 8.75 -8.36 -2.99
CA TYR A 226 9.34 -7.03 -3.08
C TYR A 226 10.40 -6.84 -1.99
N ARG A 227 11.44 -6.09 -2.34
CA ARG A 227 12.38 -5.49 -1.40
C ARG A 227 12.47 -4.00 -1.70
N PHE A 228 12.05 -3.19 -0.74
CA PHE A 228 12.13 -1.74 -0.76
C PHE A 228 13.33 -1.29 0.07
N THR A 229 14.18 -0.42 -0.47
CA THR A 229 15.16 0.35 0.31
C THR A 229 14.76 1.82 0.32
N VAL A 230 14.28 2.30 1.46
CA VAL A 230 13.70 3.64 1.62
C VAL A 230 14.73 4.60 2.19
N ARG A 231 14.96 5.73 1.51
CA ARG A 231 15.88 6.80 1.91
C ARG A 231 15.13 8.13 2.00
N PRO A 232 14.66 8.54 3.19
CA PRO A 232 14.03 9.85 3.38
C PRO A 232 15.01 11.00 3.15
N GLY A 233 14.54 12.13 2.61
CA GLY A 233 15.39 13.31 2.39
C GLY A 233 14.70 14.42 1.60
N GLU A 234 15.50 15.32 1.00
CA GLU A 234 15.02 16.35 0.06
C GLU A 234 14.20 15.73 -1.08
N THR A 235 14.54 14.50 -1.46
CA THR A 235 13.67 13.56 -2.15
C THR A 235 13.70 12.27 -1.36
N THR A 236 12.54 11.66 -1.16
CA THR A 236 12.49 10.32 -0.59
C THR A 236 12.63 9.29 -1.70
N VAL A 237 13.73 8.54 -1.70
CA VAL A 237 14.07 7.56 -2.74
C VAL A 237 13.70 6.15 -2.30
N PHE A 238 13.05 5.40 -3.19
CA PHE A 238 12.75 3.98 -3.02
C PHE A 238 13.51 3.20 -4.10
N ASP A 239 14.48 2.37 -3.70
CA ASP A 239 14.93 1.29 -4.59
C ASP A 239 13.96 0.13 -4.45
N VAL A 240 13.43 -0.35 -5.57
CA VAL A 240 12.42 -1.42 -5.58
C VAL A 240 12.93 -2.60 -6.40
N GLU A 241 13.19 -3.71 -5.73
CA GLU A 241 13.43 -5.00 -6.38
C GLU A 241 12.14 -5.81 -6.31
N MET A 242 11.72 -6.40 -7.43
CA MET A 242 10.51 -7.24 -7.47
C MET A 242 10.74 -8.54 -8.25
N SER A 243 9.99 -9.58 -7.87
CA SER A 243 9.90 -10.82 -8.65
C SER A 243 8.43 -11.26 -8.67
N VAL A 244 7.85 -11.32 -9.87
CA VAL A 244 6.44 -11.69 -10.09
C VAL A 244 6.35 -13.12 -10.57
N TYR A 245 5.46 -13.89 -9.96
CA TYR A 245 5.19 -15.29 -10.26
C TYR A 245 3.71 -15.44 -10.68
N PRO A 246 3.44 -15.46 -11.99
CA PRO A 246 2.07 -15.61 -12.49
C PRO A 246 1.50 -16.99 -12.15
N ARG A 247 0.24 -17.04 -11.72
CA ARG A 247 -0.59 -18.26 -11.66
C ARG A 247 -1.29 -18.54 -12.98
N VAL A 248 -1.61 -17.46 -13.69
CA VAL A 248 -2.30 -17.42 -14.98
C VAL A 248 -1.59 -16.39 -15.87
N GLU A 249 -1.92 -16.40 -17.15
CA GLU A 249 -1.47 -15.36 -18.07
C GLU A 249 -2.05 -13.99 -17.68
N MET A 250 -1.22 -12.94 -17.74
CA MET A 250 -1.60 -11.56 -17.36
C MET A 250 -1.32 -10.60 -18.52
N PRO A 251 -2.21 -10.50 -19.52
CA PRO A 251 -1.96 -9.68 -20.73
C PRO A 251 -1.84 -8.17 -20.47
N ARG A 252 -2.37 -7.68 -19.35
CA ARG A 252 -2.39 -6.26 -18.97
C ARG A 252 -1.83 -6.05 -17.56
N ALA A 253 -0.60 -6.49 -17.33
CA ALA A 253 0.12 -6.20 -16.09
C ALA A 253 0.82 -4.83 -16.18
N GLY A 254 0.59 -3.97 -15.19
CA GLY A 254 1.26 -2.67 -15.07
C GLY A 254 2.38 -2.72 -14.05
N LEU A 255 3.59 -2.37 -14.49
CA LEU A 255 4.78 -2.24 -13.64
C LEU A 255 4.96 -0.79 -13.19
N ALA A 256 5.46 -0.62 -11.96
CA ALA A 256 5.58 0.68 -11.30
C ALA A 256 4.33 1.59 -11.42
N PRO A 257 3.12 1.06 -11.16
CA PRO A 257 1.89 1.82 -11.32
C PRO A 257 1.83 3.01 -10.35
N MET A 258 1.31 4.12 -10.85
CA MET A 258 1.10 5.36 -10.11
C MET A 258 -0.38 5.70 -10.12
N THR A 259 -0.88 6.31 -9.06
CA THR A 259 -2.27 6.76 -8.95
C THR A 259 -2.29 8.13 -8.33
N SER A 260 -2.85 9.09 -9.04
CA SER A 260 -3.01 10.46 -8.58
C SER A 260 -4.47 10.88 -8.72
N MET A 261 -4.74 12.15 -8.44
CA MET A 261 -6.05 12.78 -8.58
C MET A 261 -5.87 14.10 -9.32
N PHE A 262 -6.71 14.33 -10.32
CA PHE A 262 -6.84 15.62 -11.00
C PHE A 262 -8.32 15.93 -11.13
N PHE A 263 -8.78 17.00 -10.48
CA PHE A 263 -10.18 17.42 -10.59
C PHE A 263 -10.34 18.51 -11.65
N TYR A 264 -9.59 19.60 -11.53
CA TYR A 264 -9.49 20.65 -12.54
C TYR A 264 -8.19 21.45 -12.37
N GLY A 265 -7.80 22.14 -13.44
CA GLY A 265 -6.68 23.08 -13.48
C GLY A 265 -6.89 24.08 -14.64
N PRO A 266 -5.95 25.01 -14.90
CA PRO A 266 -6.10 26.03 -15.94
C PRO A 266 -6.40 25.46 -17.34
N ASN A 267 -5.95 24.23 -17.61
CA ASN A 267 -6.16 23.52 -18.86
C ASN A 267 -7.49 22.76 -18.95
N ASP A 268 -8.27 22.69 -17.86
CA ASP A 268 -9.51 21.92 -17.77
C ASP A 268 -10.45 22.48 -16.69
N ARG A 269 -10.90 23.73 -16.86
CA ARG A 269 -11.71 24.48 -15.88
C ARG A 269 -13.15 24.76 -16.35
N ASN A 270 -13.55 24.21 -17.49
CA ASN A 270 -14.89 24.46 -18.01
C ASN A 270 -15.94 23.93 -17.02
N ASP A 271 -17.00 24.71 -16.77
CA ASP A 271 -18.11 24.37 -15.87
C ASP A 271 -17.73 24.17 -14.38
N ILE A 272 -16.62 24.75 -13.92
CA ILE A 272 -16.19 24.72 -12.51
C ILE A 272 -16.47 26.05 -11.81
N ASP A 273 -17.43 26.05 -10.87
CA ASP A 273 -17.71 27.17 -9.94
C ASP A 273 -17.09 26.90 -8.57
N ASP A 274 -15.78 27.13 -8.47
CA ASP A 274 -14.99 26.97 -7.24
C ASP A 274 -13.97 28.12 -7.16
N PHE A 275 -13.78 28.69 -5.97
CA PHE A 275 -12.86 29.82 -5.77
C PHE A 275 -11.39 29.42 -5.98
N ARG A 276 -11.04 28.15 -5.77
CA ARG A 276 -9.68 27.64 -5.93
C ARG A 276 -9.33 27.59 -7.42
N PRO A 277 -8.16 28.12 -7.85
CA PRO A 277 -7.80 28.10 -9.27
C PRO A 277 -7.53 26.68 -9.81
N SER A 278 -7.03 25.78 -8.97
CA SER A 278 -6.71 24.38 -9.33
C SER A 278 -6.94 23.43 -8.14
N VAL A 279 -7.32 22.19 -8.43
CA VAL A 279 -7.48 21.12 -7.44
C VAL A 279 -6.96 19.81 -8.04
N HIS A 280 -5.72 19.45 -7.70
CA HIS A 280 -5.06 18.22 -8.16
C HIS A 280 -3.80 17.89 -7.35
N ASP A 281 -3.43 16.61 -7.39
CA ASP A 281 -2.21 16.04 -6.80
C ASP A 281 -1.06 15.96 -7.83
N SER A 282 -1.39 16.04 -9.10
CA SER A 282 -0.46 16.06 -10.23
C SER A 282 -1.11 16.81 -11.39
N ASP A 283 -0.32 17.54 -12.18
CA ASP A 283 -0.78 18.32 -13.34
C ASP A 283 -0.39 17.70 -14.69
N GLY A 284 0.49 16.69 -14.71
CA GLY A 284 0.83 15.99 -15.93
C GLY A 284 1.61 14.70 -15.74
N LEU A 285 1.62 13.90 -16.81
CA LEU A 285 2.51 12.77 -17.00
C LEU A 285 3.76 13.25 -17.76
N GLY A 286 4.92 13.16 -17.12
CA GLY A 286 6.21 13.31 -17.78
C GLY A 286 6.74 11.95 -18.23
N ILE A 287 7.36 11.88 -19.41
CA ILE A 287 7.99 10.66 -19.93
C ILE A 287 9.34 11.05 -20.52
N PHE A 288 10.38 10.29 -20.19
CA PHE A 288 11.67 10.31 -20.88
C PHE A 288 11.83 8.96 -21.59
N ASN A 289 11.65 8.97 -22.90
CA ASN A 289 11.53 7.73 -23.68
C ASN A 289 12.91 7.13 -24.03
N GLY A 290 12.92 5.89 -24.53
CA GLY A 290 14.15 5.18 -24.88
C GLY A 290 14.98 5.86 -25.96
N LYS A 291 14.31 6.60 -26.86
CA LYS A 291 14.92 7.40 -27.93
C LYS A 291 15.54 8.72 -27.45
N GLY A 292 15.36 9.08 -26.18
CA GLY A 292 15.90 10.31 -25.59
C GLY A 292 15.01 11.55 -25.78
N GLU A 293 13.73 11.37 -26.09
CA GLU A 293 12.74 12.45 -26.14
C GLU A 293 12.05 12.63 -24.78
N SER A 294 11.74 13.89 -24.45
CA SER A 294 10.97 14.25 -23.27
C SER A 294 9.55 14.63 -23.66
N LEU A 295 8.56 13.85 -23.23
CA LEU A 295 7.14 14.09 -23.47
C LEU A 295 6.48 14.66 -22.22
N TRP A 296 5.48 15.51 -22.44
CA TRP A 296 4.61 16.04 -21.40
C TRP A 296 3.16 15.90 -21.82
N ARG A 297 2.39 15.12 -21.07
CA ARG A 297 0.94 14.97 -21.24
C ARG A 297 0.24 15.61 -20.05
N PRO A 298 -0.30 16.84 -20.18
CA PRO A 298 -1.12 17.45 -19.14
C PRO A 298 -2.27 16.52 -18.73
N LEU A 299 -2.63 16.46 -17.46
CA LEU A 299 -3.80 15.68 -17.02
C LEU A 299 -5.09 16.43 -17.35
N SER A 300 -6.18 15.68 -17.47
CA SER A 300 -7.54 16.18 -17.69
C SER A 300 -8.51 15.27 -16.94
N ASN A 301 -9.71 15.75 -16.65
CA ASN A 301 -10.79 15.03 -15.99
C ASN A 301 -11.97 14.80 -16.97
N PRO A 302 -11.82 13.88 -17.93
CA PRO A 302 -12.83 13.64 -18.97
C PRO A 302 -14.11 13.03 -18.39
N ARG A 303 -15.24 13.24 -19.07
CA ARG A 303 -16.54 12.65 -18.70
C ARG A 303 -16.56 11.12 -18.83
N ASP A 304 -15.85 10.60 -19.82
CA ASP A 304 -15.73 9.18 -20.11
C ASP A 304 -14.31 8.68 -19.84
N LEU A 305 -14.18 7.40 -19.48
CA LEU A 305 -12.88 6.76 -19.27
C LEU A 305 -12.01 6.87 -20.53
N GLN A 306 -10.80 7.39 -20.37
CA GLN A 306 -9.81 7.49 -21.45
C GLN A 306 -8.56 6.69 -21.12
N ILE A 307 -8.02 6.02 -22.15
CA ILE A 307 -6.74 5.32 -22.09
C ILE A 307 -5.83 5.96 -23.14
N SER A 308 -4.68 6.46 -22.70
CA SER A 308 -3.62 6.96 -23.57
C SER A 308 -2.43 6.02 -23.48
N THR A 309 -1.91 5.56 -24.62
CA THR A 309 -0.78 4.62 -24.69
C THR A 309 0.39 5.29 -25.41
N PHE A 310 1.57 5.21 -24.81
CA PHE A 310 2.82 5.72 -25.36
C PHE A 310 3.76 4.53 -25.52
N GLN A 311 3.77 3.92 -26.70
CA GLN A 311 4.62 2.76 -26.97
C GLN A 311 6.08 3.18 -26.97
N ASP A 312 6.92 2.39 -26.29
CA ASP A 312 8.34 2.67 -26.20
C ASP A 312 9.17 1.38 -26.18
N LEU A 313 10.48 1.53 -26.40
CA LEU A 313 11.47 0.48 -26.21
C LEU A 313 12.50 0.97 -25.21
N ASN A 314 12.59 0.32 -24.06
CA ASN A 314 13.48 0.69 -22.95
C ASN A 314 13.24 2.14 -22.48
N PRO A 315 12.05 2.46 -21.91
CA PRO A 315 11.80 3.78 -21.35
C PRO A 315 12.88 4.15 -20.33
N ARG A 316 13.26 5.42 -20.26
CA ARG A 316 14.29 5.91 -19.31
C ARG A 316 13.70 6.49 -18.04
N GLY A 317 12.41 6.80 -18.04
CA GLY A 317 11.66 7.17 -16.85
C GLY A 317 10.32 7.78 -17.19
N PHE A 318 9.39 7.73 -16.25
CA PHE A 318 8.09 8.37 -16.37
C PHE A 318 7.54 8.68 -14.99
N GLY A 319 6.63 9.66 -14.91
CA GLY A 319 6.14 10.10 -13.61
C GLY A 319 4.91 10.97 -13.67
N LEU A 320 4.08 10.86 -12.63
CA LEU A 320 3.03 11.83 -12.36
C LEU A 320 3.66 13.01 -11.61
N MET A 321 3.65 14.16 -12.26
CA MET A 321 4.37 15.34 -11.81
C MET A 321 3.39 16.42 -11.36
N GLN A 322 3.82 17.21 -10.39
CA GLN A 322 3.20 18.45 -9.96
C GLN A 322 4.21 19.57 -10.21
N ARG A 323 4.08 20.28 -11.35
CA ARG A 323 4.97 21.38 -11.74
C ARG A 323 4.61 22.68 -11.04
N GLU A 324 3.33 22.96 -10.86
CA GLU A 324 2.88 24.17 -10.17
C GLU A 324 2.96 24.01 -8.64
N ARG A 325 3.70 24.90 -7.99
CA ARG A 325 4.07 24.86 -6.56
C ARG A 325 3.73 26.15 -5.83
N ASN A 326 3.16 27.12 -6.52
CA ASN A 326 2.75 28.38 -5.93
C ASN A 326 1.40 28.22 -5.21
N PHE A 327 1.34 28.62 -3.94
CA PHE A 327 0.10 28.63 -3.17
C PHE A 327 -1.04 29.36 -3.90
N PHE A 328 -0.76 30.46 -4.60
CA PHE A 328 -1.80 31.24 -5.30
C PHE A 328 -2.45 30.50 -6.46
N ALA A 329 -1.87 29.41 -6.96
CA ALA A 329 -2.47 28.55 -7.97
C ALA A 329 -3.50 27.56 -7.41
N TYR A 330 -3.59 27.43 -6.08
CA TYR A 330 -4.51 26.50 -5.39
C TYR A 330 -5.40 27.20 -4.38
N GLN A 331 -4.86 28.15 -3.60
CA GLN A 331 -5.57 28.93 -2.58
C GLN A 331 -6.29 28.08 -1.51
N ASP A 332 -5.78 26.87 -1.25
CA ASP A 332 -6.38 25.91 -0.32
C ASP A 332 -5.47 25.70 0.90
N ILE A 333 -5.86 26.28 2.04
CA ILE A 333 -5.10 26.23 3.29
C ILE A 333 -5.25 24.89 4.04
N GLU A 334 -6.23 24.06 3.68
CA GLU A 334 -6.48 22.77 4.33
C GLU A 334 -5.76 21.64 3.60
N SER A 335 -5.89 21.60 2.27
CA SER A 335 -5.40 20.51 1.43
C SER A 335 -3.95 20.67 0.96
N SER A 336 -3.43 21.91 0.94
CA SER A 336 -2.06 22.29 0.54
C SER A 336 -1.53 21.52 -0.69
N PHE A 337 -2.29 21.55 -1.79
CA PHE A 337 -1.97 20.81 -3.03
C PHE A 337 -0.59 21.15 -3.60
N GLU A 338 -0.11 22.37 -3.40
CA GLU A 338 1.21 22.84 -3.84
C GLU A 338 2.37 22.09 -3.16
N LYS A 339 2.11 21.47 -2.00
CA LYS A 339 3.09 20.70 -1.23
C LYS A 339 3.05 19.20 -1.52
N ARG A 340 2.17 18.71 -2.39
CA ARG A 340 2.05 17.28 -2.71
C ARG A 340 3.20 16.80 -3.60
N PRO A 341 3.78 15.61 -3.39
CA PRO A 341 4.96 15.16 -4.13
C PRO A 341 4.67 14.98 -5.62
N SER A 342 5.70 15.17 -6.44
CA SER A 342 5.78 14.48 -7.73
C SER A 342 6.32 13.06 -7.49
N LEU A 343 5.99 12.11 -8.35
CA LEU A 343 6.60 10.78 -8.31
C LEU A 343 7.15 10.45 -9.69
N TRP A 344 8.47 10.24 -9.72
CA TRP A 344 9.22 9.84 -10.90
C TRP A 344 9.74 8.43 -10.71
N MET A 345 9.50 7.58 -11.70
CA MET A 345 10.04 6.25 -11.77
C MET A 345 11.19 6.23 -12.77
N GLU A 346 12.28 5.55 -12.38
CA GLU A 346 13.44 5.29 -13.21
C GLU A 346 13.69 3.77 -13.25
N PRO A 347 13.66 3.14 -14.44
CA PRO A 347 13.95 1.73 -14.58
C PRO A 347 15.44 1.44 -14.38
N ILE A 348 15.73 0.31 -13.73
CA ILE A 348 17.08 -0.25 -13.66
C ILE A 348 17.21 -1.32 -14.75
N GLY A 349 18.06 -1.06 -15.74
CA GLY A 349 18.26 -1.92 -16.90
C GLY A 349 17.20 -1.71 -17.99
N ASP A 350 17.28 -2.56 -19.03
CA ASP A 350 16.43 -2.47 -20.20
C ASP A 350 15.10 -3.21 -19.97
N TRP A 351 13.98 -2.47 -20.01
CA TRP A 351 12.64 -3.01 -19.75
C TRP A 351 11.95 -3.63 -20.97
N GLY A 352 12.55 -3.49 -22.16
CA GLY A 352 12.00 -4.01 -23.41
C GLY A 352 10.88 -3.16 -23.99
N GLU A 353 10.11 -3.77 -24.89
CA GLU A 353 8.96 -3.18 -25.58
C GLU A 353 7.72 -3.19 -24.68
N GLY A 354 6.98 -2.08 -24.63
CA GLY A 354 5.76 -1.95 -23.80
C GLY A 354 4.98 -0.68 -23.99
#